data_AF-A0A7J4VC22-F1
#
_entry.id   AF-A0A7J4VC22-F1
#
_cell.length_a   1.000
_cell.length_b   1.000
_cell.length_c   1.000
_cell.angle_alpha   90.00
_cell.angle_beta   90.00
_cell.angle_gamma   90.00
#
_symmetry.space_group_name_H-M   'P 1'
#
loop_
_entity.id
_entity.type
_entity.pdbx_description
1 polymer ?
#
loop_
_entity_poly.entity_id
_entity_poly.type
_entity_poly.pdbx_seq_one_letter_code
_entity_poly.pdbx_strand_id
1 'polypeptide(L)'
;MSNQTAEKQFRFKILIVDDVPKNIQVLGSLLFHENLDVSFASSGQDAIDILRENPVDLILLDVMMPGMDGFETCQKLKSDPKTAQTPVIFMTALNEVHDKVRGFQAGAVDFISKPFESEEVLARVKSQLKIRALQAELEEKITELEKRNRFITGVFGTYLSDEIVESILEDPAKIKPGGELRTVSILMADLRGFSSSAETLSPAGTLQLLNLFIGRMTDIILSFEGTIDEVLGDALLVIFGAPLERSDHADRAVACALTMQNEVRLLNRELKERGLPEVQMGIGINSGEVIVGNIGSPKRLKYGVVGRNVNLTARIESFTVGFQTLVSEQTVNLVSGEITVRDVYKVNPKGVIKPVHLFDIASISGTFNAALETGQSETRTVTSGISATFEVMEESESERTICSGELRNVSITGGVLGCNRGLSPFSNLKMSLYAHEQEEVLETVYAKVITKEPDGEYRIVFTSHFIQLENFISKFTTTREELN
;
A
#
# COMPACT_ATOMS: atom_id res chain seq x y z
N MET A 1 1.81 -65.56 -28.33
CA MET A 1 2.04 -64.41 -29.22
C MET A 1 1.01 -63.35 -28.88
N SER A 2 1.42 -62.29 -28.17
CA SER A 2 0.86 -60.94 -28.24
C SER A 2 1.90 -60.02 -27.61
N ASN A 3 2.78 -59.48 -28.44
CA ASN A 3 3.88 -58.61 -28.06
C ASN A 3 3.29 -57.22 -27.72
N GLN A 4 3.14 -56.89 -26.43
CA GLN A 4 2.90 -55.51 -26.01
C GLN A 4 4.24 -54.78 -26.04
N THR A 5 4.52 -54.11 -27.16
CA THR A 5 5.64 -53.18 -27.26
C THR A 5 5.37 -52.04 -26.28
N ALA A 6 6.12 -51.99 -25.17
CA ALA A 6 6.15 -50.84 -24.30
C ALA A 6 6.48 -49.59 -25.12
N GLU A 7 5.63 -48.56 -25.06
CA GLU A 7 5.91 -47.27 -25.67
C GLU A 7 7.22 -46.74 -25.07
N LYS A 8 8.31 -46.81 -25.85
CA LYS A 8 9.59 -46.24 -25.46
C LYS A 8 9.41 -44.73 -25.34
N GLN A 9 9.41 -44.22 -24.11
CA GLN A 9 9.41 -42.79 -23.87
C GLN A 9 10.80 -42.24 -24.18
N PHE A 10 10.93 -41.61 -25.34
CA PHE A 10 12.18 -40.99 -25.78
C PHE A 10 12.47 -39.74 -24.95
N ARG A 11 13.73 -39.55 -24.55
CA ARG A 11 14.13 -38.48 -23.62
C ARG A 11 14.40 -37.13 -24.30
N PHE A 12 14.85 -37.17 -25.55
CA PHE A 12 15.20 -35.98 -26.34
C PHE A 12 14.80 -36.19 -27.79
N LYS A 13 14.41 -35.09 -28.46
CA LYS A 13 14.05 -35.04 -29.87
C LYS A 13 15.18 -34.44 -30.70
N ILE A 14 15.52 -35.10 -31.79
CA ILE A 14 16.60 -34.67 -32.69
C ILE A 14 16.05 -34.56 -34.10
N LEU A 15 16.44 -33.51 -34.82
CA LEU A 15 16.18 -33.39 -36.25
C LEU A 15 17.47 -33.64 -37.03
N ILE A 16 17.45 -34.59 -37.97
CA ILE A 16 18.54 -34.81 -38.91
C ILE A 16 18.14 -34.23 -40.26
N VAL A 17 19.00 -33.40 -40.82
CA VAL A 17 18.78 -32.73 -42.10
C VAL A 17 19.93 -33.10 -43.04
N ASP A 18 19.66 -33.89 -44.07
CA ASP A 18 20.64 -34.33 -45.07
C ASP A 18 19.89 -34.72 -46.35
N ASP A 19 20.39 -34.32 -47.53
CA ASP A 19 19.73 -34.63 -48.81
C ASP A 19 20.00 -36.07 -49.28
N VAL A 20 20.94 -36.78 -48.65
CA VAL A 20 21.32 -38.16 -48.97
C VAL A 20 20.60 -39.14 -48.03
N PRO A 21 19.62 -39.94 -48.53
CA PRO A 21 18.82 -40.83 -47.68
C PRO A 21 19.63 -41.87 -46.89
N LYS A 22 20.80 -42.26 -47.39
CA LYS A 22 21.70 -43.19 -46.70
C LYS A 22 22.26 -42.60 -45.41
N ASN A 23 22.61 -41.31 -45.39
CA ASN A 23 23.14 -40.64 -44.20
C ASN A 23 22.07 -40.56 -43.11
N ILE A 24 20.84 -40.17 -43.50
CA ILE A 24 19.65 -40.18 -42.65
C ILE A 24 19.44 -41.55 -42.01
N GLN A 25 19.48 -42.63 -42.80
CA GLN A 25 19.25 -43.99 -42.30
C GLN A 25 20.32 -44.44 -41.30
N VAL A 26 21.59 -44.15 -41.57
CA VAL A 26 22.70 -44.54 -40.69
C VAL A 26 22.62 -43.79 -39.36
N LEU A 27 22.49 -42.46 -39.40
CA LEU A 27 22.41 -41.64 -38.18
C LEU A 27 21.10 -41.89 -37.42
N GLY A 28 19.98 -42.03 -38.13
CA GLY A 28 18.69 -42.37 -37.55
C GLY A 28 18.74 -43.69 -36.78
N SER A 29 19.32 -44.73 -37.39
CA SER A 29 19.48 -46.04 -36.72
C SER A 29 20.37 -45.93 -35.48
N LEU A 30 21.50 -45.21 -35.58
CA LEU A 30 22.43 -45.00 -34.47
C LEU A 30 21.75 -44.31 -33.28
N LEU A 31 21.08 -43.18 -33.51
CA LEU A 31 20.44 -42.40 -32.45
C LEU A 31 19.20 -43.09 -31.87
N PHE A 32 18.45 -43.83 -32.70
CA PHE A 32 17.32 -44.63 -32.24
C PHE A 32 17.73 -45.73 -31.25
N HIS A 33 18.89 -46.37 -31.47
CA HIS A 33 19.46 -47.35 -30.52
C HIS A 33 19.80 -46.73 -29.15
N GLU A 34 20.10 -45.43 -29.12
CA GLU A 34 20.35 -44.66 -27.90
C GLU A 34 19.09 -44.08 -27.25
N ASN A 35 17.89 -44.53 -27.67
CA ASN A 35 16.62 -44.10 -27.10
C ASN A 35 16.35 -42.58 -27.28
N LEU A 36 16.78 -42.03 -28.43
CA LEU A 36 16.48 -40.66 -28.88
C LEU A 36 15.35 -40.69 -29.92
N ASP A 37 14.46 -39.71 -29.86
CA ASP A 37 13.40 -39.52 -30.87
C ASP A 37 14.00 -38.77 -32.05
N VAL A 38 13.86 -39.31 -33.25
CA VAL A 38 14.56 -38.78 -34.43
C VAL A 38 13.53 -38.45 -35.50
N SER A 39 13.53 -37.19 -35.88
CA SER A 39 12.83 -36.64 -37.03
C SER A 39 13.83 -36.36 -38.15
N PHE A 40 13.34 -36.31 -39.39
CA PHE A 40 14.20 -36.21 -40.57
C PHE A 40 13.67 -35.14 -41.52
N ALA A 41 14.59 -34.40 -42.14
CA ALA A 41 14.30 -33.48 -43.23
C ALA A 41 15.28 -33.72 -44.39
N SER A 42 14.80 -33.57 -45.62
CA SER A 42 15.64 -33.79 -46.82
C SER A 42 16.18 -32.48 -47.42
N SER A 43 15.85 -31.33 -46.83
CA SER A 43 16.35 -30.02 -47.26
C SER A 43 16.27 -28.99 -46.12
N GLY A 44 16.98 -27.87 -46.25
CA GLY A 44 16.91 -26.77 -45.29
C GLY A 44 15.51 -26.16 -45.13
N GLN A 45 14.74 -26.07 -46.22
CA GLN A 45 13.37 -25.55 -46.18
C GLN A 45 12.43 -26.48 -45.42
N ASP A 46 12.51 -27.78 -45.71
CA ASP A 46 11.77 -28.84 -45.02
C ASP A 46 12.07 -28.84 -43.51
N ALA A 47 13.33 -28.68 -43.13
CA ALA A 47 13.74 -28.57 -41.73
C ALA A 47 13.08 -27.37 -41.02
N ILE A 48 13.07 -26.20 -41.67
CA ILE A 48 12.43 -24.99 -41.12
C ILE A 48 10.92 -25.22 -40.95
N ASP A 49 10.27 -25.83 -41.93
CA ASP A 49 8.82 -26.07 -41.89
C ASP A 49 8.45 -27.08 -40.78
N ILE A 50 9.24 -28.14 -40.58
CA ILE A 50 9.06 -29.09 -39.47
C ILE A 50 9.20 -28.40 -38.11
N LEU A 51 10.23 -27.54 -37.94
CA LEU A 51 10.54 -26.90 -36.67
C LEU A 51 9.53 -25.82 -36.24
N ARG A 52 8.69 -25.33 -37.15
CA ARG A 52 7.60 -24.40 -36.81
C ARG A 52 6.55 -25.04 -35.90
N GLU A 53 6.27 -26.32 -36.12
CA GLU A 53 5.22 -27.07 -35.40
C GLU A 53 5.80 -28.07 -34.40
N ASN A 54 7.03 -28.55 -34.64
CA ASN A 54 7.65 -29.60 -33.84
C ASN A 54 9.01 -29.13 -33.27
N PRO A 55 9.05 -28.63 -32.02
CA PRO A 55 10.31 -28.24 -31.40
C PRO A 55 11.18 -29.47 -31.12
N VAL A 56 12.49 -29.29 -31.28
CA VAL A 56 13.51 -30.32 -31.04
C VAL A 56 14.62 -29.81 -30.13
N ASP A 57 15.34 -30.75 -29.51
CA ASP A 57 16.42 -30.47 -28.55
C ASP A 57 17.78 -30.32 -29.23
N LEU A 58 17.95 -30.82 -30.46
CA LEU A 58 19.19 -30.73 -31.23
C LEU A 58 18.95 -30.93 -32.73
N ILE A 59 19.75 -30.27 -33.57
CA ILE A 59 19.71 -30.42 -35.02
C ILE A 59 21.08 -30.91 -35.52
N LEU A 60 21.08 -32.00 -36.27
CA LEU A 60 22.21 -32.44 -37.09
C LEU A 60 21.97 -31.96 -38.52
N LEU A 61 22.80 -31.05 -39.02
CA LEU A 61 22.55 -30.34 -40.27
C LEU A 61 23.68 -30.55 -41.27
N ASP A 62 23.37 -31.14 -42.42
CA ASP A 62 24.33 -31.20 -43.52
C ASP A 62 24.63 -29.80 -44.07
N VAL A 63 25.90 -29.57 -44.37
CA VAL A 63 26.35 -28.30 -44.95
C VAL A 63 26.04 -28.24 -46.44
N MET A 64 26.25 -29.34 -47.17
CA MET A 64 26.15 -29.37 -48.63
C MET A 64 24.81 -29.94 -49.08
N MET A 65 23.80 -29.07 -49.21
CA MET A 65 22.48 -29.45 -49.73
C MET A 65 22.10 -28.63 -50.98
N PRO A 66 21.32 -29.19 -51.92
CA PRO A 66 20.79 -28.45 -53.06
C PRO A 66 19.84 -27.32 -52.63
N GLY A 67 19.96 -26.17 -53.27
CA GLY A 67 19.11 -25.01 -52.99
C GLY A 67 19.63 -24.24 -51.76
N MET A 68 18.96 -24.39 -50.62
CA MET A 68 19.36 -23.75 -49.36
C MET A 68 20.43 -24.60 -48.68
N ASP A 69 21.65 -24.07 -48.58
CA ASP A 69 22.77 -24.76 -47.94
C ASP A 69 22.60 -24.80 -46.40
N GLY A 70 23.41 -25.62 -45.71
CA GLY A 70 23.32 -25.75 -44.26
C GLY A 70 23.67 -24.45 -43.51
N PHE A 71 24.55 -23.61 -44.07
CA PHE A 71 24.91 -22.34 -43.44
C PHE A 71 23.73 -21.35 -43.46
N GLU A 72 23.08 -21.18 -44.61
CA GLU A 72 21.88 -20.34 -44.77
C GLU A 72 20.73 -20.86 -43.90
N THR A 73 20.55 -22.19 -43.86
CA THR A 73 19.56 -22.84 -43.00
C THR A 73 19.82 -22.52 -41.52
N CYS A 74 21.07 -22.69 -41.05
CA CYS A 74 21.44 -22.40 -39.67
C CYS A 74 21.20 -20.94 -39.31
N GLN A 75 21.58 -20.00 -40.18
CA GLN A 75 21.34 -18.57 -39.94
C GLN A 75 19.85 -18.25 -39.80
N LYS A 76 18.99 -18.84 -40.64
CA LYS A 76 17.54 -18.65 -40.53
C LYS A 76 16.99 -19.20 -39.21
N LEU A 77 17.42 -20.39 -38.80
CA LEU A 77 17.05 -20.96 -37.51
C LEU A 77 17.53 -20.09 -36.34
N LYS A 78 18.75 -19.57 -36.40
CA LYS A 78 19.29 -18.68 -35.36
C LYS A 78 18.62 -17.31 -35.30
N SER A 79 18.02 -16.86 -36.40
CA SER A 79 17.25 -15.62 -36.44
C SER A 79 15.82 -15.73 -35.89
N ASP A 80 15.26 -16.95 -35.79
CA ASP A 80 13.91 -17.17 -35.26
C ASP A 80 13.95 -17.39 -33.74
N PRO A 81 13.27 -16.56 -32.93
CA PRO A 81 13.24 -16.71 -31.46
C PRO A 81 12.83 -18.10 -30.97
N LYS A 82 12.02 -18.85 -31.72
CA LYS A 82 11.58 -20.20 -31.34
C LYS A 82 12.66 -21.27 -31.50
N THR A 83 13.61 -21.07 -32.41
CA THR A 83 14.65 -22.06 -32.74
C THR A 83 16.07 -21.56 -32.47
N ALA A 84 16.23 -20.28 -32.12
CA ALA A 84 17.52 -19.64 -31.85
C ALA A 84 18.36 -20.38 -30.80
N GLN A 85 17.71 -20.94 -29.78
CA GLN A 85 18.37 -21.67 -28.70
C GLN A 85 18.61 -23.16 -29.00
N THR A 86 18.06 -23.71 -30.08
CA THR A 86 18.27 -25.12 -30.43
C THR A 86 19.70 -25.32 -30.95
N PRO A 87 20.52 -26.18 -30.33
CA PRO A 87 21.89 -26.42 -30.77
C PRO A 87 21.91 -27.07 -32.16
N VAL A 88 22.73 -26.52 -33.06
CA VAL A 88 22.96 -27.04 -34.41
C VAL A 88 24.38 -27.58 -34.49
N ILE A 89 24.52 -28.86 -34.83
CA ILE A 89 25.80 -29.50 -35.14
C ILE A 89 25.86 -29.69 -36.65
N PHE A 90 26.87 -29.11 -37.30
CA PHE A 90 27.07 -29.31 -38.72
C PHE A 90 27.65 -30.67 -39.04
N MET A 91 27.17 -31.29 -40.10
CA MET A 91 27.76 -32.48 -40.71
C MET A 91 28.48 -32.04 -41.98
N THR A 92 29.78 -32.26 -42.06
CA THR A 92 30.61 -31.67 -43.12
C THR A 92 31.60 -32.66 -43.72
N ALA A 93 31.82 -32.59 -45.04
CA ALA A 93 32.96 -33.24 -45.70
C ALA A 93 34.18 -32.31 -45.80
N LEU A 94 34.06 -31.07 -45.31
CA LEU A 94 35.05 -30.01 -45.45
C LEU A 94 36.12 -30.14 -44.35
N ASN A 95 37.36 -30.40 -44.75
CA ASN A 95 38.51 -30.56 -43.86
C ASN A 95 39.32 -29.25 -43.68
N GLU A 96 38.86 -28.13 -44.24
CA GLU A 96 39.56 -26.85 -44.17
C GLU A 96 39.14 -26.03 -42.94
N VAL A 97 40.11 -25.31 -42.36
CA VAL A 97 39.89 -24.44 -41.19
C VAL A 97 38.86 -23.34 -41.50
N HIS A 98 38.80 -22.88 -42.75
CA HIS A 98 37.93 -21.79 -43.18
C HIS A 98 36.43 -22.13 -43.05
N ASP A 99 36.04 -23.36 -43.38
CA ASP A 99 34.64 -23.80 -43.33
C ASP A 99 34.14 -23.99 -41.91
N LYS A 100 35.02 -24.40 -40.99
CA LYS A 100 34.70 -24.49 -39.55
C LYS A 100 34.45 -23.10 -38.97
N VAL A 101 35.28 -22.12 -39.33
CA VAL A 101 35.10 -20.72 -38.91
C VAL A 101 33.77 -20.17 -39.43
N ARG A 102 33.44 -20.41 -40.70
CA ARG A 102 32.14 -20.04 -41.29
C ARG A 102 30.97 -20.70 -40.56
N GLY A 103 31.12 -21.95 -40.13
CA GLY A 103 30.09 -22.67 -39.38
C GLY A 103 29.78 -22.07 -38.03
N PHE A 104 30.79 -21.73 -37.24
CA PHE A 104 30.59 -21.03 -35.97
C PHE A 104 30.01 -19.63 -36.16
N GLN A 105 30.41 -18.90 -37.22
CA GLN A 105 29.82 -17.60 -37.57
C GLN A 105 28.34 -17.70 -37.96
N ALA A 106 27.91 -18.81 -38.57
CA ALA A 106 26.50 -19.08 -38.86
C ALA A 106 25.68 -19.44 -37.61
N GLY A 107 26.34 -19.72 -36.47
CA GLY A 107 25.71 -20.01 -35.18
C GLY A 107 25.62 -21.50 -34.83
N ALA A 108 26.34 -22.38 -35.53
CA ALA A 108 26.48 -23.76 -35.11
C ALA A 108 27.31 -23.86 -33.82
N VAL A 109 26.97 -24.84 -32.98
CA VAL A 109 27.65 -25.07 -31.70
C VAL A 109 28.77 -26.11 -31.81
N ASP A 110 28.74 -26.93 -32.87
CA ASP A 110 29.76 -27.94 -33.14
C ASP A 110 29.73 -28.46 -34.59
N PHE A 111 30.65 -29.35 -34.96
CA PHE A 111 30.67 -30.05 -36.24
C PHE A 111 31.06 -31.54 -36.11
N ILE A 112 30.61 -32.35 -37.05
CA ILE A 112 30.95 -33.77 -37.23
C ILE A 112 31.46 -33.95 -38.67
N SER A 113 32.59 -34.64 -38.83
CA SER A 113 33.17 -34.89 -40.15
C SER A 113 32.56 -36.13 -40.81
N LYS A 114 32.37 -36.11 -42.13
CA LYS A 114 31.99 -37.28 -42.94
C LYS A 114 33.27 -37.97 -43.47
N PRO A 115 33.38 -39.32 -43.47
CA PRO A 115 32.39 -40.31 -43.05
C PRO A 115 32.21 -40.39 -41.53
N PHE A 116 30.99 -40.71 -41.08
CA PHE A 116 30.63 -40.69 -39.66
C PHE A 116 31.21 -41.87 -38.88
N GLU A 117 31.85 -41.57 -37.75
CA GLU A 117 32.17 -42.55 -36.72
C GLU A 117 31.11 -42.52 -35.60
N SER A 118 30.55 -43.68 -35.25
CA SER A 118 29.46 -43.76 -34.27
C SER A 118 29.82 -43.15 -32.92
N GLU A 119 31.05 -43.39 -32.43
CA GLU A 119 31.49 -42.85 -31.15
C GLU A 119 31.61 -41.32 -31.17
N GLU A 120 32.10 -40.73 -32.26
CA GLU A 120 32.22 -39.27 -32.40
C GLU A 120 30.84 -38.60 -32.40
N VAL A 121 29.91 -39.12 -33.21
CA VAL A 121 28.53 -38.59 -33.30
C VAL A 121 27.87 -38.62 -31.93
N LEU A 122 27.92 -39.77 -31.25
CA LEU A 122 27.29 -39.93 -29.94
C LEU A 122 27.90 -39.04 -28.87
N ALA A 123 29.24 -38.90 -28.84
CA ALA A 123 29.92 -38.04 -27.87
C ALA A 123 29.50 -36.57 -28.01
N ARG A 124 29.44 -36.07 -29.25
CA ARG A 124 29.06 -34.67 -29.53
C ARG A 124 27.57 -34.42 -29.27
N VAL A 125 26.70 -35.31 -29.75
CA VAL A 125 25.25 -35.22 -29.51
C VAL A 125 24.95 -35.23 -28.01
N LYS A 126 25.50 -36.19 -27.25
CA LYS A 126 25.28 -36.27 -25.79
C LYS A 126 25.79 -35.03 -25.06
N SER A 127 26.94 -34.47 -25.48
CA SER A 127 27.50 -33.25 -24.89
C SER A 127 26.59 -32.05 -25.09
N GLN A 128 26.09 -31.85 -26.32
CA GLN A 128 25.19 -30.72 -26.62
C GLN A 128 23.81 -30.88 -25.97
N LEU A 129 23.26 -32.10 -25.93
CA LEU A 129 22.02 -32.37 -25.19
C LEU A 129 22.16 -32.09 -23.69
N LYS A 130 23.31 -32.43 -23.09
CA LYS A 130 23.58 -32.11 -21.68
C LYS A 130 23.63 -30.60 -21.44
N ILE A 131 24.29 -29.84 -22.32
CA ILE A 131 24.34 -28.38 -22.22
C ILE A 131 22.93 -27.79 -22.34
N ARG A 132 22.13 -28.25 -23.32
CA ARG A 132 20.74 -27.80 -23.51
C ARG A 132 19.87 -28.08 -22.29
N ALA A 133 19.99 -29.28 -21.71
CA ALA A 133 19.24 -29.66 -20.51
C ALA A 133 19.60 -28.78 -19.30
N LEU A 134 20.89 -28.49 -19.10
CA LEU A 134 21.34 -27.61 -18.00
C LEU A 134 20.88 -26.16 -18.21
N GLN A 135 20.87 -25.67 -19.46
CA GLN A 135 20.36 -24.33 -19.77
C GLN A 135 18.86 -24.23 -19.49
N ALA A 136 18.08 -25.24 -19.88
CA ALA A 136 16.65 -25.28 -19.59
C ALA A 136 16.37 -25.32 -18.07
N GLU A 137 17.14 -26.10 -17.31
CA GLU A 137 17.03 -26.14 -15.84
C GLU A 137 17.37 -24.78 -15.20
N LEU A 138 18.39 -24.08 -15.71
CA LEU A 138 18.76 -22.75 -15.22
C LEU A 138 17.67 -21.71 -15.51
N GLU A 139 17.11 -21.70 -16.71
CA GLU A 139 16.00 -20.82 -17.11
C GLU A 139 14.76 -21.06 -16.23
N GLU A 140 14.45 -22.32 -15.93
CA GLU A 140 13.38 -22.68 -15.00
C GLU A 140 13.64 -22.14 -13.59
N LYS A 141 14.86 -22.33 -13.06
CA LYS A 141 15.26 -21.81 -11.74
C LYS A 141 15.21 -20.29 -11.65
N ILE A 142 15.66 -19.57 -12.69
CA ILE A 142 15.56 -18.11 -12.74
C ILE A 142 14.10 -17.68 -12.66
N THR A 143 13.24 -18.31 -13.46
CA THR A 143 11.80 -18.02 -13.47
C THR A 143 11.15 -18.30 -12.11
N GLU A 144 11.54 -19.39 -11.44
CA GLU A 144 11.07 -19.72 -10.10
C GLU A 144 11.54 -18.68 -9.06
N LEU A 145 12.82 -18.31 -9.08
CA LEU A 145 13.38 -17.31 -8.17
C LEU A 145 12.73 -15.94 -8.36
N GLU A 146 12.47 -15.52 -9.60
CA GLU A 146 11.76 -14.29 -9.88
C GLU A 146 10.32 -14.32 -9.34
N LYS A 147 9.59 -15.42 -9.54
CA LYS A 147 8.24 -15.58 -8.97
C LYS A 147 8.28 -15.50 -7.45
N ARG A 148 9.27 -16.16 -6.83
CA ARG A 148 9.45 -16.15 -5.38
C ARG A 148 9.80 -14.77 -4.85
N ASN A 149 10.70 -14.04 -5.51
CA ASN A 149 11.05 -12.67 -5.14
C ASN A 149 9.83 -11.75 -5.28
N ARG A 150 9.08 -11.82 -6.39
CA ARG A 150 7.84 -11.04 -6.56
C ARG A 150 6.81 -11.35 -5.48
N PHE A 151 6.67 -12.62 -5.09
CA PHE A 151 5.79 -12.99 -3.98
C PHE A 151 6.25 -12.36 -2.66
N ILE A 152 7.54 -12.46 -2.35
CA ILE A 152 8.12 -11.88 -1.13
C ILE A 152 7.87 -10.36 -1.12
N THR A 153 8.25 -9.64 -2.19
CA THR A 153 8.06 -8.19 -2.25
C THR A 153 6.60 -7.78 -2.19
N GLY A 154 5.69 -8.51 -2.83
CA GLY A 154 4.25 -8.24 -2.74
C GLY A 154 3.69 -8.44 -1.33
N VAL A 155 4.14 -9.47 -0.61
CA VAL A 155 3.75 -9.67 0.80
C VAL A 155 4.31 -8.55 1.67
N PHE A 156 5.58 -8.18 1.53
CA PHE A 156 6.18 -7.09 2.30
C PHE A 156 5.53 -5.73 1.99
N GLY A 157 5.19 -5.44 0.73
CA GLY A 157 4.48 -4.22 0.32
C GLY A 157 3.06 -4.11 0.88
N THR A 158 2.47 -5.22 1.34
CA THR A 158 1.20 -5.18 2.09
C THR A 158 1.39 -4.60 3.51
N TYR A 159 2.61 -4.59 4.05
CA TYR A 159 2.92 -4.20 5.43
C TYR A 159 3.93 -3.05 5.55
N LEU A 160 4.61 -2.68 4.46
CA LEU A 160 5.65 -1.66 4.39
C LEU A 160 5.46 -0.84 3.12
N SER A 161 5.88 0.42 3.12
CA SER A 161 5.87 1.23 1.91
C SER A 161 6.87 0.70 0.88
N ASP A 162 6.63 0.95 -0.41
CA ASP A 162 7.50 0.51 -1.50
C ASP A 162 8.94 1.01 -1.29
N GLU A 163 9.11 2.22 -0.73
CA GLU A 163 10.44 2.79 -0.45
C GLU A 163 11.19 2.04 0.67
N ILE A 164 10.47 1.54 1.69
CA ILE A 164 11.07 0.71 2.74
C ILE A 164 11.47 -0.64 2.15
N VAL A 165 10.63 -1.22 1.29
CA VAL A 165 10.92 -2.49 0.62
C VAL A 165 12.16 -2.37 -0.26
N GLU A 166 12.25 -1.34 -1.10
CA GLU A 166 13.41 -1.08 -1.95
C GLU A 166 14.67 -0.86 -1.11
N SER A 167 14.62 -0.01 -0.09
CA SER A 167 15.77 0.24 0.79
C SER A 167 16.26 -1.03 1.50
N ILE A 168 15.37 -1.98 1.81
CA ILE A 168 15.72 -3.26 2.44
C ILE A 168 16.38 -4.20 1.42
N LEU A 169 15.88 -4.22 0.18
CA LEU A 169 16.42 -5.05 -0.90
C LEU A 169 17.82 -4.58 -1.32
N GLU A 170 18.08 -3.26 -1.33
CA GLU A 170 19.38 -2.70 -1.67
C GLU A 170 20.45 -2.97 -0.61
N ASP A 171 20.11 -2.82 0.67
CA ASP A 171 21.03 -3.06 1.78
C ASP A 171 20.33 -3.70 2.98
N PRO A 172 20.31 -5.04 3.06
CA PRO A 172 19.74 -5.77 4.19
C PRO A 172 20.42 -5.46 5.52
N ALA A 173 21.65 -4.92 5.53
CA ALA A 173 22.36 -4.57 6.75
C ALA A 173 21.77 -3.33 7.44
N LYS A 174 20.92 -2.55 6.77
CA LYS A 174 20.11 -1.47 7.36
C LYS A 174 19.04 -2.00 8.33
N ILE A 175 18.68 -3.28 8.27
CA ILE A 175 17.77 -3.94 9.22
C ILE A 175 18.54 -4.33 10.50
N LYS A 176 19.06 -3.34 11.22
CA LYS A 176 19.64 -3.53 12.54
C LYS A 176 18.91 -2.65 13.56
N PRO A 177 18.78 -3.10 14.82
CA PRO A 177 18.28 -2.24 15.88
C PRO A 177 19.13 -0.97 15.96
N GLY A 178 18.46 0.17 15.98
CA GLY A 178 19.11 1.47 15.92
C GLY A 178 18.21 2.50 15.25
N GLY A 179 18.51 3.76 15.48
CA GLY A 179 17.79 4.86 14.88
C GLY A 179 18.65 6.10 14.86
N GLU A 180 18.25 7.05 14.02
CA GLU A 180 18.88 8.35 13.89
C GLU A 180 17.91 9.44 14.34
N LEU A 181 18.46 10.53 14.88
CA LEU A 181 17.69 11.72 15.15
C LEU A 181 17.35 12.39 13.83
N ARG A 182 16.06 12.61 13.60
CA ARG A 182 15.58 13.30 12.41
C ARG A 182 14.42 14.22 12.77
N THR A 183 14.37 15.38 12.11
CA THR A 183 13.21 16.26 12.16
C THR A 183 12.16 15.74 11.18
N VAL A 184 10.96 15.47 11.67
CA VAL A 184 9.84 14.95 10.88
C VAL A 184 8.56 15.69 11.24
N SER A 185 7.54 15.59 10.38
CA SER A 185 6.16 15.92 10.73
C SER A 185 5.39 14.63 11.03
N ILE A 186 4.68 14.64 12.15
CA ILE A 186 3.93 13.50 12.66
C ILE A 186 2.46 13.89 12.63
N LEU A 187 1.64 13.04 11.99
CA LEU A 187 0.21 13.18 11.92
C LEU A 187 -0.42 12.01 12.70
N MET A 188 -1.36 12.34 13.59
CA MET A 188 -2.22 11.36 14.24
C MET A 188 -3.66 11.67 13.85
N ALA A 189 -4.39 10.67 13.37
CA ALA A 189 -5.81 10.77 13.05
C ALA A 189 -6.60 9.72 13.83
N ASP A 190 -7.83 10.04 14.23
CA ASP A 190 -8.69 9.17 15.04
C ASP A 190 -10.16 9.41 14.71
N LEU A 191 -10.98 8.35 14.73
CA LEU A 191 -12.42 8.45 14.47
C LEU A 191 -13.19 8.83 15.74
N ARG A 192 -13.93 9.93 15.67
CA ARG A 192 -14.71 10.43 16.81
C ARG A 192 -15.91 9.56 17.10
N GLY A 193 -15.99 9.09 18.34
CA GLY A 193 -17.10 8.28 18.84
C GLY A 193 -17.11 6.84 18.32
N PHE A 194 -16.09 6.40 17.57
CA PHE A 194 -16.09 5.08 16.93
C PHE A 194 -16.19 3.93 17.94
N SER A 195 -15.46 4.00 19.05
CA SER A 195 -15.54 2.97 20.11
C SER A 195 -16.98 2.76 20.61
N SER A 196 -17.75 3.83 20.76
CA SER A 196 -19.17 3.75 21.16
C SER A 196 -20.05 3.24 20.01
N SER A 197 -19.81 3.67 18.77
CA SER A 197 -20.53 3.16 17.61
C SER A 197 -20.29 1.65 17.38
N ALA A 198 -19.08 1.17 17.65
CA ALA A 198 -18.69 -0.24 17.49
C ALA A 198 -19.46 -1.19 18.43
N GLU A 199 -19.99 -0.71 19.56
CA GLU A 199 -20.84 -1.51 20.47
C GLU A 199 -22.23 -1.77 19.88
N THR A 200 -22.70 -0.88 19.00
CA THR A 200 -24.03 -1.00 18.36
C THR A 200 -23.98 -1.68 17.00
N LEU A 201 -22.82 -1.68 16.34
CA LEU A 201 -22.59 -2.35 15.07
C LEU A 201 -22.33 -3.85 15.23
N SER A 202 -22.72 -4.62 14.21
CA SER A 202 -22.29 -6.02 14.11
C SER A 202 -20.77 -6.09 13.86
N PRO A 203 -20.06 -7.14 14.33
CA PRO A 203 -18.62 -7.28 14.08
C PRO A 203 -18.23 -7.20 12.60
N ALA A 204 -19.08 -7.74 11.71
CA ALA A 204 -18.87 -7.65 10.27
C ALA A 204 -19.02 -6.22 9.74
N GLY A 205 -20.01 -5.46 10.23
CA GLY A 205 -20.20 -4.05 9.89
C GLY A 205 -19.05 -3.17 10.40
N THR A 206 -18.58 -3.41 11.62
CA THR A 206 -17.42 -2.71 12.20
C THR A 206 -16.16 -2.93 11.37
N LEU A 207 -15.86 -4.18 10.99
CA LEU A 207 -14.72 -4.49 10.12
C LEU A 207 -14.87 -3.89 8.72
N GLN A 208 -16.08 -3.89 8.16
CA GLN A 208 -16.34 -3.29 6.85
C GLN A 208 -16.07 -1.78 6.87
N LEU A 209 -16.61 -1.07 7.86
CA LEU A 209 -16.39 0.37 8.02
C LEU A 209 -14.89 0.66 8.21
N LEU A 210 -14.24 -0.09 9.11
CA LEU A 210 -12.83 0.13 9.42
C LEU A 210 -11.93 -0.09 8.20
N ASN A 211 -12.14 -1.17 7.45
CA ASN A 211 -11.35 -1.46 6.24
C ASN A 211 -11.60 -0.43 5.13
N LEU A 212 -12.84 0.06 4.97
CA LEU A 212 -13.15 1.13 4.01
C LEU A 212 -12.44 2.43 4.41
N PHE A 213 -12.53 2.81 5.68
CA PHE A 213 -11.88 4.01 6.20
C PHE A 213 -10.35 3.93 6.05
N ILE A 214 -9.72 2.87 6.58
CA ILE A 214 -8.26 2.69 6.50
C ILE A 214 -7.80 2.67 5.05
N GLY A 215 -8.52 1.97 4.16
CA GLY A 215 -8.18 1.91 2.74
C GLY A 215 -8.13 3.28 2.09
N ARG A 216 -9.20 4.08 2.24
CA ARG A 216 -9.28 5.44 1.66
C ARG A 216 -8.23 6.38 2.25
N MET A 217 -8.01 6.31 3.56
CA MET A 217 -6.99 7.14 4.20
C MET A 217 -5.58 6.74 3.75
N THR A 218 -5.31 5.44 3.59
CA THR A 218 -4.02 4.91 3.16
C THR A 218 -3.65 5.40 1.76
N ASP A 219 -4.58 5.32 0.80
CA ASP A 219 -4.36 5.80 -0.57
C ASP A 219 -3.98 7.29 -0.59
N ILE A 220 -4.66 8.11 0.24
CA ILE A 220 -4.34 9.53 0.37
C ILE A 220 -2.97 9.73 0.99
N ILE A 221 -2.69 9.09 2.13
CA ILE A 221 -1.40 9.21 2.83
C ILE A 221 -0.23 8.88 1.91
N LEU A 222 -0.35 7.80 1.14
CA LEU A 222 0.67 7.39 0.16
C LEU A 222 0.81 8.40 -0.98
N SER A 223 -0.29 9.00 -1.46
CA SER A 223 -0.23 10.04 -2.50
C SER A 223 0.53 11.31 -2.07
N PHE A 224 0.61 11.56 -0.76
CA PHE A 224 1.41 12.64 -0.17
C PHE A 224 2.81 12.19 0.29
N GLU A 225 3.19 10.94 -0.03
CA GLU A 225 4.46 10.30 0.37
C GLU A 225 4.64 10.27 1.90
N GLY A 226 3.53 10.07 2.63
CA GLY A 226 3.52 9.80 4.06
C GLY A 226 3.72 8.32 4.34
N THR A 227 4.48 8.01 5.39
CA THR A 227 4.71 6.64 5.86
C THR A 227 3.80 6.33 7.03
N ILE A 228 2.94 5.31 6.89
CA ILE A 228 2.11 4.83 7.99
C ILE A 228 3.00 4.03 8.94
N ASP A 229 3.18 4.53 10.17
CA ASP A 229 3.90 3.82 11.22
C ASP A 229 3.02 2.74 11.84
N GLU A 230 1.79 3.11 12.20
CA GLU A 230 0.89 2.23 12.92
C GLU A 230 -0.58 2.54 12.66
N VAL A 231 -1.36 1.46 12.61
CA VAL A 231 -2.82 1.50 12.67
C VAL A 231 -3.24 0.93 14.03
N LEU A 232 -3.82 1.76 14.88
CA LEU A 232 -4.19 1.44 16.25
C LEU A 232 -5.71 1.42 16.37
N GLY A 233 -6.34 0.31 15.98
CA GLY A 233 -7.80 0.27 15.87
C GLY A 233 -8.26 1.22 14.77
N ASP A 234 -8.95 2.29 15.15
CA ASP A 234 -9.43 3.37 14.30
C ASP A 234 -8.48 4.58 14.20
N ALA A 235 -7.37 4.57 14.96
CA ALA A 235 -6.36 5.61 14.90
C ALA A 235 -5.24 5.30 13.88
N LEU A 236 -4.73 6.34 13.23
CA LEU A 236 -3.64 6.28 12.26
C LEU A 236 -2.47 7.15 12.73
N LEU A 237 -1.28 6.57 12.82
CA LEU A 237 -0.02 7.28 13.05
C LEU A 237 0.79 7.33 11.75
N VAL A 238 1.07 8.54 11.28
CA VAL A 238 1.74 8.80 10.00
C VAL A 238 2.93 9.72 10.21
N ILE A 239 4.02 9.45 9.47
CA ILE A 239 5.25 10.21 9.50
C ILE A 239 5.56 10.75 8.10
N PHE A 240 5.91 12.03 8.04
CA PHE A 240 6.41 12.68 6.84
C PHE A 240 7.86 13.10 7.06
N GLY A 241 8.73 12.82 6.08
CA GLY A 241 10.18 13.02 6.21
C GLY A 241 10.95 11.78 6.72
N ALA A 242 10.27 10.63 6.82
CA ALA A 242 10.90 9.33 7.01
C ALA A 242 10.12 8.25 6.24
N PRO A 243 10.78 7.18 5.72
CA PRO A 243 12.22 6.90 5.82
C PRO A 243 13.10 7.81 4.95
N LEU A 244 12.51 8.45 3.94
CA LEU A 244 13.18 9.41 3.08
C LEU A 244 13.08 10.82 3.66
N GLU A 245 14.23 11.48 3.79
CA GLU A 245 14.30 12.86 4.25
C GLU A 245 13.78 13.82 3.17
N ARG A 246 12.91 14.74 3.57
CA ARG A 246 12.24 15.69 2.67
C ARG A 246 12.04 17.03 3.36
N SER A 247 12.41 18.13 2.72
CA SER A 247 12.29 19.47 3.33
C SER A 247 10.86 19.99 3.40
N ASP A 248 9.95 19.48 2.56
CA ASP A 248 8.53 19.86 2.46
C ASP A 248 7.62 18.95 3.31
N HIS A 249 8.20 18.22 4.28
CA HIS A 249 7.46 17.25 5.10
C HIS A 249 6.27 17.89 5.86
N ALA A 250 6.38 19.16 6.27
CA ALA A 250 5.32 19.88 6.97
C ALA A 250 4.16 20.26 6.05
N ASP A 251 4.46 20.80 4.86
CA ASP A 251 3.48 21.14 3.83
C ASP A 251 2.65 19.92 3.43
N ARG A 252 3.32 18.76 3.24
CA ARG A 252 2.67 17.48 2.93
C ARG A 252 1.75 17.00 4.03
N ALA A 253 2.21 17.03 5.28
CA ALA A 253 1.41 16.59 6.41
C ALA A 253 0.12 17.40 6.54
N VAL A 254 0.22 18.73 6.40
CA VAL A 254 -0.95 19.62 6.46
C VAL A 254 -1.88 19.38 5.26
N ALA A 255 -1.35 19.35 4.04
CA ALA A 255 -2.19 19.12 2.85
C ALA A 255 -2.88 17.75 2.88
N CYS A 256 -2.15 16.70 3.28
CA CYS A 256 -2.69 15.35 3.48
C CYS A 256 -3.84 15.37 4.47
N ALA A 257 -3.69 16.02 5.63
CA ALA A 257 -4.74 16.10 6.62
C ALA A 257 -6.02 16.77 6.10
N LEU A 258 -5.90 17.87 5.36
CA LEU A 258 -7.06 18.55 4.77
C LEU A 258 -7.76 17.68 3.72
N THR A 259 -6.99 16.99 2.87
CA THR A 259 -7.54 16.06 1.88
C THR A 259 -8.23 14.87 2.54
N MET A 260 -7.64 14.29 3.59
CA MET A 260 -8.26 13.22 4.37
C MET A 260 -9.60 13.68 4.99
N GLN A 261 -9.67 14.90 5.53
CA GLN A 261 -10.91 15.44 6.08
C GLN A 261 -12.01 15.60 5.01
N ASN A 262 -11.65 16.04 3.81
CA ASN A 262 -12.59 16.13 2.69
C ASN A 262 -13.05 14.74 2.23
N GLU A 263 -12.13 13.78 2.18
CA GLU A 263 -12.46 12.40 1.79
C GLU A 263 -13.42 11.74 2.77
N VAL A 264 -13.30 11.98 4.08
CA VAL A 264 -14.27 11.47 5.05
C VAL A 264 -15.69 11.97 4.76
N ARG A 265 -15.85 13.21 4.28
CA ARG A 265 -17.17 13.73 3.87
C ARG A 265 -17.74 12.98 2.66
N LEU A 266 -16.89 12.59 1.73
CA LEU A 266 -17.30 11.78 0.56
C LEU A 266 -17.62 10.35 0.99
N LEU A 267 -16.77 9.74 1.82
CA LEU A 267 -16.96 8.41 2.39
C LEU A 267 -18.29 8.30 3.14
N ASN A 268 -18.70 9.32 3.89
CA ASN A 268 -19.99 9.31 4.60
C ASN A 268 -21.20 9.13 3.66
N ARG A 269 -21.12 9.60 2.41
CA ARG A 269 -22.20 9.35 1.42
C ARG A 269 -22.31 7.86 1.09
N GLU A 270 -21.17 7.21 0.89
CA GLU A 270 -21.09 5.77 0.62
C GLU A 270 -21.50 4.92 1.84
N LEU A 271 -21.06 5.32 3.05
CA LEU A 271 -21.46 4.65 4.29
C LEU A 271 -22.99 4.67 4.45
N LYS A 272 -23.62 5.82 4.19
CA LYS A 272 -25.07 5.98 4.23
C LYS A 272 -25.80 5.06 3.24
N GLU A 273 -25.31 4.94 2.00
CA GLU A 273 -25.86 4.01 0.99
C GLU A 273 -25.76 2.55 1.43
N ARG A 274 -24.71 2.21 2.20
CA ARG A 274 -24.47 0.87 2.74
C ARG A 274 -25.18 0.61 4.07
N GLY A 275 -25.93 1.58 4.61
CA GLY A 275 -26.59 1.48 5.91
C GLY A 275 -25.61 1.48 7.10
N LEU A 276 -24.40 1.99 6.90
CA LEU A 276 -23.38 2.18 7.94
C LEU A 276 -23.47 3.61 8.50
N PRO A 277 -23.10 3.82 9.78
CA PRO A 277 -23.14 5.13 10.41
C PRO A 277 -22.11 6.07 9.78
N GLU A 278 -22.44 7.35 9.74
CA GLU A 278 -21.50 8.40 9.37
C GLU A 278 -20.39 8.51 10.43
N VAL A 279 -19.18 8.84 9.98
CA VAL A 279 -18.01 8.99 10.84
C VAL A 279 -17.47 10.42 10.76
N GLN A 280 -16.77 10.81 11.81
CA GLN A 280 -16.04 12.07 11.85
C GLN A 280 -14.62 11.79 12.31
N MET A 281 -13.67 12.61 11.87
CA MET A 281 -12.26 12.38 12.16
C MET A 281 -11.63 13.63 12.77
N GLY A 282 -10.84 13.43 13.83
CA GLY A 282 -9.96 14.44 14.39
C GLY A 282 -8.52 14.21 13.92
N ILE A 283 -7.80 15.26 13.54
CA ILE A 283 -6.39 15.16 13.13
C ILE A 283 -5.53 16.12 13.94
N GLY A 284 -4.48 15.60 14.58
CA GLY A 284 -3.41 16.38 15.21
C GLY A 284 -2.09 16.27 14.45
N ILE A 285 -1.40 17.40 14.27
CA ILE A 285 -0.09 17.43 13.59
C ILE A 285 0.94 18.17 14.43
N ASN A 286 2.11 17.57 14.59
CA ASN A 286 3.27 18.16 15.26
C ASN A 286 4.54 17.92 14.46
N SER A 287 5.50 18.84 14.54
CA SER A 287 6.80 18.68 13.90
C SER A 287 7.94 18.84 14.91
N GLY A 288 8.98 18.04 14.75
CA GLY A 288 10.17 18.14 15.58
C GLY A 288 11.06 16.92 15.50
N GLU A 289 12.17 16.95 16.23
CA GLU A 289 13.13 15.85 16.28
C GLU A 289 12.56 14.61 16.98
N VAL A 290 12.69 13.46 16.33
CA VAL A 290 12.39 12.13 16.86
C VAL A 290 13.51 11.16 16.50
N ILE A 291 13.54 10.03 17.17
CA ILE A 291 14.40 8.91 16.79
C ILE A 291 13.60 8.06 15.80
N VAL A 292 14.10 7.95 14.57
CA VAL A 292 13.52 7.09 13.52
C VAL A 292 14.43 5.90 13.30
N GLY A 293 13.87 4.69 13.24
CA GLY A 293 14.65 3.51 12.87
C GLY A 293 13.98 2.20 13.25
N ASN A 294 14.76 1.12 13.23
CA ASN A 294 14.27 -0.20 13.60
C ASN A 294 14.25 -0.34 15.12
N ILE A 295 13.05 -0.33 15.69
CA ILE A 295 12.79 -0.42 17.12
C ILE A 295 12.33 -1.86 17.43
N GLY A 296 12.80 -2.40 18.56
CA GLY A 296 12.37 -3.69 19.07
C GLY A 296 13.53 -4.66 19.30
N SER A 297 13.23 -5.95 19.23
CA SER A 297 14.20 -7.03 19.45
C SER A 297 14.64 -7.64 18.12
N PRO A 298 15.77 -8.38 18.05
CA PRO A 298 16.16 -9.06 16.81
C PRO A 298 15.11 -10.01 16.22
N LYS A 299 14.17 -10.50 17.04
CA LYS A 299 13.06 -11.37 16.60
C LYS A 299 11.79 -10.61 16.19
N ARG A 300 11.70 -9.32 16.53
CA ARG A 300 10.58 -8.41 16.24
C ARG A 300 11.12 -7.00 16.12
N LEU A 301 11.57 -6.65 14.92
CA LEU A 301 11.94 -5.30 14.53
C LEU A 301 10.77 -4.67 13.79
N LYS A 302 10.47 -3.42 14.12
CA LYS A 302 9.52 -2.57 13.40
C LYS A 302 10.26 -1.27 13.06
N TYR A 303 10.20 -0.83 11.81
CA TYR A 303 10.62 0.52 11.48
C TYR A 303 9.59 1.49 12.04
N GLY A 304 10.02 2.47 12.83
CA GLY A 304 9.10 3.47 13.34
C GLY A 304 9.75 4.62 14.06
N VAL A 305 8.94 5.37 14.80
CA VAL A 305 9.36 6.59 15.51
C VAL A 305 9.17 6.51 17.02
N VAL A 306 10.15 7.06 17.76
CA VAL A 306 10.03 7.26 19.21
C VAL A 306 10.50 8.67 19.56
N GLY A 307 9.75 9.32 20.45
CA GLY A 307 10.18 10.58 21.04
C GLY A 307 9.07 11.33 21.73
N ARG A 308 9.45 12.39 22.46
CA ARG A 308 8.51 13.34 23.08
C ARG A 308 7.52 13.90 22.07
N ASN A 309 7.98 14.18 20.84
CA ASN A 309 7.14 14.80 19.82
C ASN A 309 6.02 13.88 19.32
N VAL A 310 6.21 12.55 19.33
CA VAL A 310 5.16 11.56 19.02
C VAL A 310 4.04 11.65 20.08
N ASN A 311 4.43 11.65 21.35
CA ASN A 311 3.48 11.77 22.47
C ASN A 311 2.76 13.13 22.48
N LEU A 312 3.43 14.20 22.06
CA LEU A 312 2.80 15.51 21.90
C LEU A 312 1.76 15.48 20.78
N THR A 313 2.04 14.85 19.63
CA THR A 313 1.08 14.72 18.53
C THR A 313 -0.20 14.02 18.98
N ALA A 314 -0.08 12.88 19.68
CA ALA A 314 -1.24 12.16 20.21
C ALA A 314 -2.07 13.04 21.16
N ARG A 315 -1.43 13.90 21.96
CA ARG A 315 -2.15 14.86 22.83
C ARG A 315 -2.82 15.97 22.02
N ILE A 316 -2.18 16.48 20.97
CA ILE A 316 -2.78 17.48 20.09
C ILE A 316 -4.03 16.91 19.40
N GLU A 317 -3.92 15.71 18.86
CA GLU A 317 -5.03 14.98 18.26
C GLU A 317 -6.18 14.87 19.27
N SER A 318 -5.90 14.48 20.53
CA SER A 318 -6.93 14.32 21.57
C SER A 318 -7.72 15.60 21.89
N PHE A 319 -7.20 16.78 21.56
CA PHE A 319 -7.93 18.05 21.71
C PHE A 319 -8.90 18.33 20.56
N THR A 320 -8.68 17.73 19.39
CA THR A 320 -9.51 18.01 18.20
C THR A 320 -10.95 17.53 18.41
N VAL A 321 -11.88 18.12 17.65
CA VAL A 321 -13.23 17.57 17.44
C VAL A 321 -13.41 17.10 16.00
N GLY A 322 -14.58 16.57 15.66
CA GLY A 322 -14.85 16.07 14.33
C GLY A 322 -14.62 17.12 13.24
N PHE A 323 -13.97 16.71 12.15
CA PHE A 323 -13.58 17.57 11.03
C PHE A 323 -12.61 18.71 11.38
N GLN A 324 -11.89 18.59 12.50
CA GLN A 324 -10.89 19.55 12.92
C GLN A 324 -9.47 19.03 12.67
N THR A 325 -8.60 19.93 12.21
CA THR A 325 -7.17 19.68 12.01
C THR A 325 -6.39 20.66 12.88
N LEU A 326 -5.92 20.20 14.04
CA LEU A 326 -5.12 21.01 14.96
C LEU A 326 -3.63 20.79 14.69
N VAL A 327 -2.91 21.89 14.51
CA VAL A 327 -1.50 21.89 14.13
C VAL A 327 -0.68 22.65 15.17
N SER A 328 0.47 22.10 15.56
CA SER A 328 1.40 22.78 16.48
C SER A 328 2.02 24.04 15.86
N GLU A 329 2.43 24.98 16.71
CA GLU A 329 3.23 26.15 16.30
C GLU A 329 4.50 25.77 15.53
N GLN A 330 5.17 24.68 15.91
CA GLN A 330 6.39 24.22 15.24
C GLN A 330 6.12 23.79 13.80
N THR A 331 5.02 23.07 13.56
CA THR A 331 4.63 22.70 12.20
C THR A 331 4.29 23.93 11.37
N VAL A 332 3.52 24.88 11.92
CA VAL A 332 3.17 26.13 11.23
C VAL A 332 4.41 26.89 10.77
N ASN A 333 5.44 26.97 11.63
CA ASN A 333 6.70 27.65 11.30
C ASN A 333 7.53 26.95 10.21
N LEU A 334 7.29 25.65 9.96
CA LEU A 334 7.99 24.86 8.95
C LEU A 334 7.25 24.79 7.62
N VAL A 335 5.96 25.10 7.60
CA VAL A 335 5.17 25.15 6.36
C VAL A 335 5.68 26.31 5.50
N SER A 336 5.98 26.01 4.23
CA SER A 336 6.47 27.01 3.28
C SER A 336 5.33 27.79 2.61
N GLY A 337 4.16 27.17 2.48
CA GLY A 337 2.95 27.77 1.92
C GLY A 337 2.22 28.74 2.85
N GLU A 338 1.33 29.56 2.28
CA GLU A 338 0.38 30.35 3.08
C GLU A 338 -0.70 29.45 3.67
N ILE A 339 -0.95 29.58 4.97
CA ILE A 339 -2.00 28.83 5.67
C ILE A 339 -3.13 29.76 6.11
N THR A 340 -4.36 29.28 5.99
CA THR A 340 -5.52 29.95 6.60
C THR A 340 -5.86 29.25 7.90
N VAL A 341 -5.85 30.01 9.00
CA VAL A 341 -6.18 29.51 10.34
C VAL A 341 -7.60 29.96 10.71
N ARG A 342 -8.45 29.02 11.12
CA ARG A 342 -9.81 29.31 11.62
C ARG A 342 -9.77 29.90 13.01
N ASP A 343 -9.04 29.23 13.91
CA ASP A 343 -8.93 29.58 15.32
C ASP A 343 -7.54 29.22 15.86
N VAL A 344 -7.14 29.91 16.93
CA VAL A 344 -5.91 29.63 17.67
C VAL A 344 -6.25 29.36 19.12
N TYR A 345 -5.77 28.24 19.62
CA TYR A 345 -6.00 27.82 20.99
C TYR A 345 -4.71 27.77 21.79
N LYS A 346 -4.83 28.03 23.10
CA LYS A 346 -3.74 27.88 24.05
C LYS A 346 -4.10 26.78 25.03
N VAL A 347 -3.36 25.68 25.00
CA VAL A 347 -3.63 24.48 25.79
C VAL A 347 -2.46 24.11 26.68
N ASN A 348 -2.74 23.37 27.76
CA ASN A 348 -1.73 22.80 28.65
C ASN A 348 -1.83 21.27 28.61
N PRO A 349 -1.14 20.60 27.67
CA PRO A 349 -1.17 19.15 27.60
C PRO A 349 -0.53 18.55 28.86
N LYS A 350 -1.15 17.51 29.43
CA LYS A 350 -0.61 16.80 30.60
C LYS A 350 0.84 16.36 30.33
N GLY A 351 1.75 16.70 31.24
CA GLY A 351 3.18 16.37 31.11
C GLY A 351 4.00 17.32 30.23
N VAL A 352 3.46 18.47 29.83
CA VAL A 352 4.21 19.57 29.19
C VAL A 352 4.29 20.74 30.15
N ILE A 353 5.49 21.31 30.33
CA ILE A 353 5.76 22.35 31.34
C ILE A 353 5.20 23.72 30.92
N LYS A 354 5.17 23.99 29.61
CA LYS A 354 4.72 25.27 29.05
C LYS A 354 3.43 25.09 28.24
N PRO A 355 2.54 26.10 28.22
CA PRO A 355 1.41 26.11 27.31
C PRO A 355 1.86 25.99 25.85
N VAL A 356 1.05 25.32 25.04
CA VAL A 356 1.28 25.11 23.61
C VAL A 356 0.18 25.82 22.83
N HIS A 357 0.57 26.49 21.75
CA HIS A 357 -0.36 27.08 20.78
C HIS A 357 -0.74 26.06 19.71
N LEU A 358 -2.04 25.88 19.49
CA LEU A 358 -2.61 25.01 18.46
C LEU A 358 -3.41 25.85 17.47
N PHE A 359 -3.24 25.55 16.18
CA PHE A 359 -3.84 26.28 15.07
C PHE A 359 -4.80 25.35 14.35
N ASP A 360 -6.06 25.75 14.22
CA ASP A 360 -7.06 25.03 13.42
C ASP A 360 -6.95 25.45 11.96
N ILE A 361 -6.44 24.55 11.11
CA ILE A 361 -6.09 24.89 9.72
C ILE A 361 -7.29 24.66 8.80
N ALA A 362 -7.64 25.67 8.00
CA ALA A 362 -8.66 25.59 6.95
C ALA A 362 -8.05 25.36 5.56
N SER A 363 -6.89 25.92 5.26
CA SER A 363 -6.25 25.76 3.95
C SER A 363 -4.73 25.89 4.02
N ILE A 364 -4.07 25.34 3.02
CA ILE A 364 -2.66 25.54 2.69
C ILE A 364 -2.54 25.80 1.18
N SER A 365 -1.88 26.90 0.84
CA SER A 365 -1.53 27.26 -0.54
C SER A 365 -0.11 26.82 -0.89
N GLY A 366 0.28 26.92 -2.17
CA GLY A 366 1.64 26.62 -2.63
C GLY A 366 1.66 25.36 -3.49
N THR A 367 2.56 24.41 -3.20
CA THR A 367 2.76 23.21 -4.02
C THR A 367 1.55 22.28 -4.02
N PHE A 368 0.91 22.10 -2.85
CA PHE A 368 -0.15 21.09 -2.69
C PHE A 368 -1.58 21.64 -2.75
N ASN A 369 -1.77 22.96 -2.59
CA ASN A 369 -3.06 23.67 -2.67
C ASN A 369 -4.28 22.87 -2.17
N ALA A 370 -4.43 22.78 -0.85
CA ALA A 370 -5.54 22.06 -0.22
C ALA A 370 -6.36 22.99 0.67
N ALA A 371 -7.69 22.83 0.65
CA ALA A 371 -8.61 23.58 1.49
C ALA A 371 -9.75 22.67 1.96
N LEU A 372 -10.21 22.87 3.19
CA LEU A 372 -11.40 22.19 3.69
C LEU A 372 -12.62 22.62 2.88
N GLU A 373 -13.36 21.64 2.37
CA GLU A 373 -14.67 21.90 1.81
C GLU A 373 -15.61 22.35 2.93
N THR A 374 -16.22 23.52 2.78
CA THR A 374 -17.29 23.98 3.66
C THR A 374 -18.52 23.11 3.40
N GLY A 375 -18.77 22.15 4.29
CA GLY A 375 -20.03 21.43 4.32
C GLY A 375 -21.18 22.38 4.65
N GLN A 376 -22.33 22.20 3.99
CA GLN A 376 -23.60 22.78 4.44
C GLN A 376 -23.98 22.11 5.76
N SER A 377 -23.50 22.64 6.88
CA SER A 377 -24.10 22.29 8.17
C SER A 377 -25.46 22.97 8.21
N GLU A 378 -26.55 22.21 8.16
CA GLU A 378 -27.89 22.74 8.41
C GLU A 378 -27.89 23.42 9.78
N THR A 379 -27.85 24.75 9.81
CA THR A 379 -28.08 25.51 11.04
C THR A 379 -29.53 25.32 11.45
N ARG A 380 -29.76 24.41 12.40
CA ARG A 380 -31.03 24.29 13.11
C ARG A 380 -31.05 25.31 14.25
N THR A 381 -32.16 26.02 14.39
CA THR A 381 -32.33 27.04 15.42
C THR A 381 -33.09 26.41 16.58
N VAL A 382 -32.59 26.57 17.80
CA VAL A 382 -33.25 26.06 19.01
C VAL A 382 -34.54 26.82 19.26
N THR A 383 -35.63 26.08 19.48
CA THR A 383 -36.95 26.65 19.75
C THR A 383 -37.35 26.61 21.23
N SER A 384 -36.67 25.83 22.08
CA SER A 384 -36.95 25.75 23.54
C SER A 384 -35.68 25.55 24.39
N GLY A 385 -35.75 25.96 25.67
CA GLY A 385 -34.60 25.92 26.59
C GLY A 385 -34.25 24.49 27.04
N ILE A 386 -33.01 24.07 26.80
CA ILE A 386 -32.45 22.79 27.27
C ILE A 386 -31.56 23.07 28.48
N SER A 387 -31.83 22.47 29.63
CA SER A 387 -30.90 22.51 30.76
C SER A 387 -29.99 21.29 30.74
N ALA A 388 -28.80 21.44 31.31
CA ALA A 388 -27.83 20.37 31.38
C ALA A 388 -27.23 20.26 32.78
N THR A 389 -27.07 19.04 33.26
CA THR A 389 -26.14 18.74 34.36
C THR A 389 -24.86 18.14 33.78
N PHE A 390 -23.71 18.45 34.35
CA PHE A 390 -22.43 17.97 33.83
C PHE A 390 -21.35 17.81 34.89
N GLU A 391 -20.39 16.92 34.60
CA GLU A 391 -19.14 16.74 35.34
C GLU A 391 -17.94 16.92 34.40
N VAL A 392 -16.84 17.46 34.94
CA VAL A 392 -15.57 17.61 34.21
C VAL A 392 -14.76 16.33 34.39
N MET A 393 -14.46 15.64 33.30
CA MET A 393 -13.90 14.29 33.35
C MET A 393 -12.44 14.24 33.84
N GLU A 394 -11.69 15.32 33.66
CA GLU A 394 -10.28 15.40 34.06
C GLU A 394 -10.07 15.47 35.58
N GLU A 395 -11.13 15.72 36.35
CA GLU A 395 -11.09 15.80 37.81
C GLU A 395 -11.12 14.41 38.44
N SER A 396 -10.40 14.28 39.55
CA SER A 396 -10.39 13.06 40.37
C SER A 396 -11.78 12.77 40.93
N GLU A 397 -12.13 11.49 41.15
CA GLU A 397 -13.45 11.10 41.69
C GLU A 397 -13.80 11.82 43.01
N SER A 398 -12.80 12.19 43.81
CA SER A 398 -12.99 12.96 45.06
C SER A 398 -13.30 14.45 44.86
N GLU A 399 -13.00 15.02 43.69
CA GLU A 399 -13.22 16.43 43.36
C GLU A 399 -14.37 16.65 42.36
N ARG A 400 -14.85 15.57 41.72
CA ARG A 400 -15.94 15.64 40.74
C ARG A 400 -17.21 16.21 41.37
N THR A 401 -17.54 17.42 40.94
CA THR A 401 -18.76 18.11 41.36
C THR A 401 -19.72 18.16 40.18
N ILE A 402 -20.96 17.69 40.36
CA ILE A 402 -22.02 17.85 39.37
C ILE A 402 -22.43 19.31 39.34
N CYS A 403 -22.37 19.93 38.17
CA CYS A 403 -22.77 21.31 37.92
C CYS A 403 -24.01 21.35 37.05
N SER A 404 -24.75 22.45 37.14
CA SER A 404 -25.87 22.75 36.26
C SER A 404 -25.55 23.93 35.34
N GLY A 405 -26.16 23.92 34.17
CA GLY A 405 -26.10 25.01 33.20
C GLY A 405 -27.27 24.97 32.24
N GLU A 406 -27.38 25.99 31.41
CA GLU A 406 -28.36 26.09 30.34
C GLU A 406 -27.63 26.01 28.99
N LEU A 407 -28.19 25.24 28.07
CA LEU A 407 -27.73 25.16 26.70
C LEU A 407 -28.56 26.08 25.80
N ARG A 408 -27.85 26.89 25.02
CA ARG A 408 -28.37 27.84 24.04
C ARG A 408 -27.76 27.54 22.68
N ASN A 409 -28.42 27.94 21.60
CA ASN A 409 -27.92 27.77 20.22
C ASN A 409 -27.41 26.34 19.91
N VAL A 410 -28.11 25.35 20.43
CA VAL A 410 -27.85 23.93 20.29
C VAL A 410 -28.15 23.44 18.87
N SER A 411 -27.24 22.64 18.34
CA SER A 411 -27.36 21.85 17.12
C SER A 411 -27.01 20.39 17.43
N ILE A 412 -27.12 19.51 16.43
CA ILE A 412 -26.68 18.11 16.57
C ILE A 412 -25.18 17.98 16.84
N THR A 413 -24.39 19.04 16.58
CA THR A 413 -22.94 19.06 16.78
C THR A 413 -22.50 19.73 18.08
N GLY A 414 -23.35 20.49 18.76
CA GLY A 414 -22.93 21.21 19.96
C GLY A 414 -23.87 22.33 20.36
N GLY A 415 -23.39 23.29 21.12
CA GLY A 415 -24.15 24.44 21.56
C GLY A 415 -23.32 25.39 22.42
N VAL A 416 -23.99 26.35 23.04
CA VAL A 416 -23.39 27.28 23.99
C VAL A 416 -23.91 26.96 25.39
N LEU A 417 -23.01 26.61 26.30
CA LEU A 417 -23.29 26.27 27.69
C LEU A 417 -23.06 27.50 28.58
N GLY A 418 -24.15 28.05 29.10
CA GLY A 418 -24.12 29.03 30.18
C GLY A 418 -24.07 28.32 31.53
N CYS A 419 -23.00 28.53 32.30
CA CYS A 419 -22.89 27.99 33.66
C CYS A 419 -22.05 28.89 34.57
N ASN A 420 -22.23 28.74 35.88
CA ASN A 420 -21.48 29.51 36.89
C ASN A 420 -20.08 28.95 37.16
N ARG A 421 -19.69 27.85 36.51
CA ARG A 421 -18.38 27.21 36.69
C ARG A 421 -17.37 27.73 35.68
N GLY A 422 -16.14 27.94 36.13
CA GLY A 422 -15.00 28.20 35.25
C GLY A 422 -14.60 26.93 34.50
N LEU A 423 -14.83 26.87 33.19
CA LEU A 423 -14.41 25.75 32.36
C LEU A 423 -13.17 26.12 31.55
N SER A 424 -12.23 25.18 31.44
CA SER A 424 -11.06 25.35 30.60
C SER A 424 -11.36 24.91 29.17
N PRO A 425 -10.81 25.57 28.14
CA PRO A 425 -10.85 25.07 26.78
C PRO A 425 -10.34 23.63 26.70
N PHE A 426 -11.06 22.81 25.93
CA PHE A 426 -10.90 21.37 25.72
C PHE A 426 -11.09 20.45 26.93
N SER A 427 -11.69 20.94 28.01
CA SER A 427 -12.20 20.06 29.06
C SER A 427 -13.29 19.12 28.48
N ASN A 428 -13.19 17.84 28.80
CA ASN A 428 -14.22 16.86 28.46
C ASN A 428 -15.30 16.88 29.53
N LEU A 429 -16.55 16.98 29.08
CA LEU A 429 -17.74 17.02 29.90
C LEU A 429 -18.53 15.72 29.70
N LYS A 430 -18.96 15.11 30.79
CA LYS A 430 -20.04 14.13 30.77
C LYS A 430 -21.30 14.81 31.26
N MET A 431 -22.35 14.79 30.45
CA MET A 431 -23.55 15.60 30.60
C MET A 431 -24.82 14.75 30.58
N SER A 432 -25.85 15.24 31.26
CA SER A 432 -27.24 14.81 31.07
C SER A 432 -28.06 16.02 30.63
N LEU A 433 -28.85 15.86 29.57
CA LEU A 433 -29.66 16.92 28.98
C LEU A 433 -31.12 16.76 29.38
N TYR A 434 -31.78 17.86 29.71
CA TYR A 434 -33.16 17.91 30.17
C TYR A 434 -33.96 18.92 29.34
N ALA A 435 -35.04 18.47 28.72
CA ALA A 435 -35.98 19.35 28.00
C ALA A 435 -37.19 19.67 28.89
N HIS A 436 -37.27 20.91 29.37
CA HIS A 436 -38.25 21.32 30.40
C HIS A 436 -39.72 21.23 29.97
N GLU A 437 -40.02 21.26 28.67
CA GLU A 437 -41.40 21.24 28.16
C GLU A 437 -42.00 19.83 28.05
N GLN A 438 -41.19 18.76 28.03
CA GLN A 438 -41.65 17.39 27.72
C GLN A 438 -41.19 16.31 28.72
N GLU A 439 -40.54 16.69 29.84
CA GLU A 439 -39.97 15.75 30.83
C GLU A 439 -39.02 14.69 30.21
N GLU A 440 -38.40 15.01 29.07
CA GLU A 440 -37.48 14.10 28.38
C GLU A 440 -36.04 14.33 28.86
N VAL A 441 -35.32 13.22 29.13
CA VAL A 441 -33.94 13.23 29.61
C VAL A 441 -33.07 12.38 28.71
N LEU A 442 -31.94 12.94 28.29
CA LEU A 442 -30.87 12.19 27.63
C LEU A 442 -29.65 12.12 28.54
N GLU A 443 -29.42 10.95 29.11
CA GLU A 443 -28.27 10.71 29.98
C GLU A 443 -27.01 10.33 29.17
N THR A 444 -25.84 10.65 29.71
CA THR A 444 -24.53 10.23 29.18
C THR A 444 -24.22 10.80 27.79
N VAL A 445 -24.34 12.12 27.66
CA VAL A 445 -23.84 12.88 26.51
C VAL A 445 -22.43 13.39 26.82
N TYR A 446 -21.46 13.07 25.98
CA TYR A 446 -20.11 13.58 26.08
C TYR A 446 -19.97 14.81 25.20
N ALA A 447 -19.36 15.86 25.75
CA ALA A 447 -19.07 17.09 25.04
C ALA A 447 -17.66 17.57 25.37
N LYS A 448 -17.10 18.40 24.49
CA LYS A 448 -15.82 19.06 24.69
C LYS A 448 -16.02 20.57 24.65
N VAL A 449 -15.47 21.27 25.64
CA VAL A 449 -15.43 22.74 25.63
C VAL A 449 -14.47 23.18 24.54
N ILE A 450 -14.88 24.05 23.62
CA ILE A 450 -14.02 24.54 22.54
C ILE A 450 -13.38 25.87 22.93
N THR A 451 -14.21 26.82 23.33
CA THR A 451 -13.75 28.16 23.71
C THR A 451 -14.71 28.80 24.69
N LYS A 452 -14.23 29.83 25.39
CA LYS A 452 -15.06 30.72 26.21
C LYS A 452 -15.45 31.92 25.36
N GLU A 453 -16.74 32.13 25.22
CA GLU A 453 -17.32 33.26 24.48
C GLU A 453 -17.15 34.58 25.27
N PRO A 454 -17.18 35.75 24.61
CA PRO A 454 -16.96 37.04 25.26
C PRO A 454 -17.97 37.39 26.39
N ASP A 455 -19.18 36.83 26.31
CA ASP A 455 -20.26 36.96 27.29
C ASP A 455 -20.06 36.08 28.55
N GLY A 456 -19.02 35.24 28.54
CA GLY A 456 -18.68 34.34 29.64
C GLY A 456 -19.28 32.95 29.52
N GLU A 457 -20.08 32.68 28.49
CA GLU A 457 -20.59 31.35 28.17
C GLU A 457 -19.53 30.49 27.47
N TYR A 458 -19.78 29.19 27.31
CA TYR A 458 -18.80 28.24 26.75
C TYR A 458 -19.35 27.56 25.51
N ARG A 459 -18.66 27.68 24.38
CA ARG A 459 -18.99 26.87 23.21
C ARG A 459 -18.57 25.43 23.47
N ILE A 460 -19.51 24.50 23.33
CA ILE A 460 -19.27 23.07 23.47
C ILE A 460 -19.59 22.35 22.15
N VAL A 461 -18.90 21.25 21.90
CA VAL A 461 -19.17 20.34 20.79
C VAL A 461 -19.43 18.97 21.37
N PHE A 462 -20.54 18.35 20.96
CA PHE A 462 -20.84 16.98 21.37
C PHE A 462 -19.84 16.03 20.71
N THR A 463 -19.19 15.20 21.51
CA THR A 463 -18.25 14.17 21.06
C THR A 463 -18.90 12.78 21.05
N SER A 464 -20.08 12.64 21.64
CA SER A 464 -20.95 11.49 21.45
C SER A 464 -21.72 11.62 20.13
N HIS A 465 -21.55 10.67 19.22
CA HIS A 465 -22.41 10.56 18.03
C HIS A 465 -23.24 9.29 18.11
N PHE A 466 -24.48 9.43 18.55
CA PHE A 466 -25.46 8.35 18.56
C PHE A 466 -26.86 8.87 18.20
N ILE A 467 -27.65 8.01 17.57
CA ILE A 467 -28.99 8.32 17.04
C ILE A 467 -29.90 8.94 18.12
N GLN A 468 -29.76 8.56 19.39
CA GLN A 468 -30.55 9.16 20.46
C GLN A 468 -30.27 10.66 20.66
N LEU A 469 -29.03 11.13 20.48
CA LEU A 469 -28.69 12.55 20.59
C LEU A 469 -29.29 13.33 19.42
N GLU A 470 -29.17 12.82 18.20
CA GLU A 470 -29.80 13.43 17.03
C GLU A 470 -31.32 13.50 17.18
N ASN A 471 -31.95 12.41 17.61
CA ASN A 471 -33.38 12.36 17.87
C ASN A 471 -33.78 13.37 18.95
N PHE A 472 -33.06 13.42 20.07
CA PHE A 472 -33.32 14.37 21.15
C PHE A 472 -33.21 15.80 20.64
N ILE A 473 -32.10 16.19 20.01
CA ILE A 473 -31.90 17.54 19.51
C ILE A 473 -32.89 17.91 18.41
N SER A 474 -33.20 16.98 17.48
CA SER A 474 -34.15 17.23 16.39
C SER A 474 -35.58 17.50 16.86
N LYS A 475 -35.99 16.98 18.02
CA LYS A 475 -37.29 17.29 18.63
C LYS A 475 -37.39 18.71 19.17
N PHE A 476 -36.25 19.32 19.55
CA PHE A 476 -36.19 20.62 20.24
C PHE A 476 -35.47 21.70 19.42
N THR A 477 -35.20 21.42 18.14
CA THR A 477 -34.60 22.35 17.18
C THR A 477 -35.42 22.36 15.90
N THR A 478 -35.59 23.53 15.30
CA THR A 478 -36.40 23.74 14.10
C THR A 478 -35.49 24.19 12.96
N THR A 479 -35.73 23.72 11.73
CA THR A 479 -34.93 24.18 10.58
C THR A 479 -35.34 25.60 10.21
N ARG A 480 -34.40 26.39 9.67
CA ARG A 480 -34.66 27.79 9.31
C ARG A 480 -35.72 27.94 8.18
N GLU A 481 -36.01 26.86 7.46
CA GLU A 481 -37.06 26.78 6.42
C GLU A 481 -38.47 26.63 7.00
N GLU A 482 -38.63 26.11 8.22
CA GLU A 482 -39.93 25.95 8.88
C GLU A 482 -40.39 27.21 9.66
N LEU A 483 -39.48 28.19 9.82
CA LEU A 483 -39.71 29.47 10.52
C LEU A 483 -40.14 30.61 9.58
N ASN A 484 -40.16 30.38 8.26
CA ASN A 484 -40.68 31.29 7.22
C ASN A 484 -41.87 30.64 6.51
#